data_AF-A0AAX1U427-F1
#
_entry.id   AF-A0AAX1U427-F1
#
_cell.length_a   1.000
_cell.length_b   1.000
_cell.length_c   1.000
_cell.angle_alpha   90.00
_cell.angle_beta   90.00
_cell.angle_gamma   90.00
#
_symmetry.space_group_name_H-M   'P 1'
#
loop_
_entity.id
_entity.type
_entity.pdbx_description
1 polymer ?
#
loop_
_entity_poly.entity_id
_entity_poly.type
_entity_poly.pdbx_seq_one_letter_code
_entity_poly.pdbx_strand_id
1 'polypeptide(L)'
;MTDSELSYDDYKEEFDIGVFETEKQAIETAKYYLANVQGFCDYPCTYRIEYKKISDCIDHKPDTVWIIQGWNTNDNLDEIDIIESSFFLTEDKANQELEKMKMVNKRTEWAVSRWKIGELKWRDGFIRV
;
A
#
# COMPACT_ATOMS: atom_id res chain seq x y z
N MET A 1 1.27 -16.98 -28.85
CA MET A 1 0.60 -17.68 -27.74
C MET A 1 0.83 -16.82 -26.53
N THR A 2 -0.12 -15.94 -26.23
CA THR A 2 -0.14 -15.21 -24.95
C THR A 2 -0.52 -16.21 -23.88
N ASP A 3 0.29 -16.27 -22.83
CA ASP A 3 0.10 -17.16 -21.72
C ASP A 3 -1.18 -16.78 -20.98
N SER A 4 -2.21 -17.62 -21.09
CA SER A 4 -3.53 -17.39 -20.50
C SER A 4 -3.56 -17.74 -19.00
N GLU A 5 -2.41 -18.10 -18.41
CA GLU A 5 -2.29 -18.52 -17.00
C GLU A 5 -2.01 -17.36 -16.02
N LEU A 6 -1.84 -16.12 -16.51
CA LEU A 6 -1.64 -14.94 -15.64
C LEU A 6 -2.95 -14.36 -15.07
N SER A 7 -4.09 -14.94 -15.43
CA SER A 7 -5.40 -14.59 -14.89
C SER A 7 -5.68 -15.44 -13.66
N TYR A 8 -4.97 -15.19 -12.55
CA TYR A 8 -5.59 -15.47 -11.25
C TYR A 8 -6.83 -14.59 -11.21
N ASP A 9 -8.02 -15.17 -11.03
CA ASP A 9 -9.30 -14.46 -11.15
C ASP A 9 -9.43 -13.22 -10.22
N ASP A 10 -8.51 -13.05 -9.25
CA ASP A 10 -8.43 -11.93 -8.32
C ASP A 10 -7.13 -11.08 -8.40
N TYR A 11 -6.20 -11.35 -9.34
CA TYR A 11 -4.98 -10.54 -9.47
C TYR A 11 -5.32 -9.15 -10.02
N LYS A 12 -5.01 -8.12 -9.22
CA LYS A 12 -5.11 -6.72 -9.61
C LYS A 12 -3.76 -6.06 -9.45
N GLU A 13 -3.23 -5.51 -10.53
CA GLU A 13 -2.10 -4.60 -10.47
C GLU A 13 -2.55 -3.29 -9.78
N GLU A 14 -2.35 -3.24 -8.47
CA GLU A 14 -2.63 -2.05 -7.66
C GLU A 14 -1.31 -1.45 -7.17
N PHE A 15 -1.24 -0.12 -7.16
CA PHE A 15 -0.05 0.62 -6.72
C PHE A 15 -0.45 1.63 -5.66
N ASP A 16 0.22 1.59 -4.52
CA ASP A 16 0.10 2.68 -3.56
C ASP A 16 0.89 3.90 -4.03
N ILE A 17 0.18 5.01 -4.27
CA ILE A 17 0.78 6.28 -4.70
C ILE A 17 1.17 7.19 -3.54
N GLY A 18 0.64 6.94 -2.33
CA GLY A 18 0.94 7.73 -1.13
C GLY A 18 -0.09 7.54 -0.01
N VAL A 19 0.22 8.10 1.16
CA VAL A 19 -0.70 8.21 2.30
C VAL A 19 -0.96 9.69 2.56
N PHE A 20 -2.22 10.07 2.64
CA PHE A 20 -2.64 11.47 2.74
C PHE A 20 -3.53 11.69 3.95
N GLU A 21 -3.43 12.88 4.55
CA GLU A 21 -4.22 13.25 5.72
C GLU A 21 -5.71 13.39 5.38
N THR A 22 -6.01 13.92 4.19
CA THR A 22 -7.38 14.21 3.77
C THR A 22 -7.73 13.51 2.48
N GLU A 23 -9.00 13.12 2.37
CA GLU A 23 -9.56 12.60 1.12
C GLU A 23 -9.34 13.58 -0.04
N LYS A 24 -9.50 14.88 0.20
CA LYS A 24 -9.26 15.92 -0.81
C LYS A 24 -7.84 15.83 -1.38
N GLN A 25 -6.82 15.74 -0.53
CA GLN A 25 -5.43 15.59 -0.97
C GLN A 25 -5.21 14.29 -1.74
N ALA A 26 -5.82 13.18 -1.30
CA ALA A 26 -5.75 11.90 -2.00
C ALA A 26 -6.36 12.00 -3.41
N ILE A 27 -7.54 12.62 -3.56
CA ILE A 27 -8.22 12.83 -4.84
C ILE A 27 -7.38 13.73 -5.76
N GLU A 28 -6.91 14.87 -5.26
CA GLU A 28 -6.10 15.82 -6.04
C GLU A 28 -4.81 15.16 -6.54
N THR A 29 -4.17 14.38 -5.68
CA THR A 29 -2.97 13.62 -6.04
C THR A 29 -3.27 12.54 -7.07
N ALA A 30 -4.30 11.72 -6.86
CA ALA A 30 -4.66 10.67 -7.82
C ALA A 30 -4.97 11.25 -9.22
N LYS A 31 -5.69 12.38 -9.28
CA LYS A 31 -5.94 13.09 -10.54
C LYS A 31 -4.65 13.61 -11.18
N TYR A 32 -3.70 14.10 -10.39
CA TYR A 32 -2.39 14.50 -10.89
C TYR A 32 -1.66 13.32 -11.55
N TYR A 33 -1.68 12.12 -10.94
CA TYR A 33 -1.04 10.92 -11.50
C TYR A 33 -1.64 10.53 -12.85
N LEU A 34 -2.97 10.40 -12.90
CA LEU A 34 -3.68 10.02 -14.12
C LEU A 34 -3.49 11.02 -15.27
N ALA A 35 -3.14 12.28 -14.99
CA ALA A 35 -2.95 13.29 -16.00
C ALA A 35 -1.49 13.55 -16.37
N ASN A 36 -0.51 13.25 -15.49
CA ASN A 36 0.86 13.78 -15.64
C ASN A 36 1.98 12.78 -15.38
N VAL A 37 1.72 11.63 -14.74
CA VAL A 37 2.80 10.70 -14.35
C VAL A 37 2.85 9.54 -15.34
N GLN A 38 4.02 9.32 -15.93
CA GLN A 38 4.26 8.26 -16.91
C GLN A 38 3.80 6.89 -16.39
N GLY A 39 3.25 6.06 -17.27
CA GLY A 39 2.58 4.80 -16.91
C GLY A 39 1.15 5.02 -16.41
N PHE A 40 0.91 5.97 -15.49
CA PHE A 40 -0.45 6.24 -15.01
C PHE A 40 -1.32 6.98 -16.03
N CYS A 41 -0.73 7.92 -16.79
CA CYS A 41 -1.44 8.61 -17.87
C CYS A 41 -1.42 7.84 -19.20
N ASP A 42 -0.52 6.88 -19.36
CA ASP A 42 -0.31 6.15 -20.62
C ASP A 42 -1.22 4.91 -20.73
N TYR A 43 -1.67 4.38 -19.60
CA TYR A 43 -2.54 3.20 -19.50
C TYR A 43 -3.91 3.58 -18.91
N PRO A 44 -4.95 2.75 -19.08
CA PRO A 44 -6.29 3.00 -18.53
C PRO A 44 -6.34 2.76 -17.00
N CYS A 45 -5.51 3.49 -16.26
CA CYS A 45 -5.45 3.43 -14.81
C CYS A 45 -6.66 4.13 -14.18
N THR A 46 -7.02 3.67 -12.99
CA THR A 46 -8.00 4.31 -12.11
C THR A 46 -7.44 4.36 -10.70
N TYR A 47 -8.15 5.01 -9.78
CA TYR A 47 -7.77 5.06 -8.38
C TYR A 47 -8.91 4.63 -7.47
N ARG A 48 -8.54 4.12 -6.30
CA ARG A 48 -9.40 3.90 -5.14
C ARG A 48 -8.81 4.66 -3.96
N ILE A 49 -9.67 5.13 -3.07
CA ILE A 49 -9.26 5.73 -1.81
C ILE A 49 -9.61 4.76 -0.70
N GLU A 50 -8.61 4.44 0.12
CA GLU A 50 -8.78 3.61 1.30
C GLU A 50 -8.59 4.43 2.57
N TYR A 51 -9.48 4.23 3.52
CA TYR A 51 -9.42 4.90 4.82
C TYR A 51 -8.84 3.95 5.85
N LYS A 52 -7.69 4.30 6.41
CA LYS A 52 -7.08 3.58 7.52
C LYS A 52 -7.12 4.43 8.78
N LYS A 53 -7.41 3.76 9.90
CA LYS A 53 -7.36 4.38 11.22
C LYS A 53 -5.93 4.38 11.73
N ILE A 54 -5.61 5.36 12.57
CA ILE A 54 -4.43 5.32 13.44
C ILE A 54 -4.89 4.70 14.75
N SER A 55 -4.26 3.60 15.16
CA SER A 55 -4.64 2.86 16.38
C SER A 55 -4.29 3.59 17.67
N ASP A 56 -3.36 4.53 17.60
CA ASP A 56 -2.87 5.32 18.72
C ASP A 56 -3.75 6.52 19.05
N CYS A 57 -3.66 7.00 20.29
CA CYS A 57 -4.14 8.33 20.66
C CYS A 57 -3.30 9.40 19.92
N ILE A 58 -3.98 10.26 19.17
CA ILE A 58 -3.37 11.33 18.41
C ILE A 58 -3.46 12.62 19.24
N ASP A 59 -2.34 13.03 19.85
CA ASP A 59 -2.26 14.33 20.54
C ASP A 59 -1.94 15.48 19.57
N HIS A 60 -1.31 15.16 18.43
CA HIS A 60 -0.92 16.09 17.38
C HIS A 60 -0.88 15.37 16.03
N LYS A 61 -0.96 16.15 14.95
CA LYS A 61 -0.88 15.61 13.60
C LYS A 61 0.50 14.95 13.37
N PRO A 62 0.55 13.66 12.99
CA PRO A 62 1.81 13.00 12.70
C PRO A 62 2.34 13.36 11.32
N ASP A 63 3.67 13.44 11.20
CA ASP A 63 4.35 13.56 9.91
C ASP A 63 4.58 12.20 9.23
N THR A 64 4.67 11.14 10.05
CA THR A 64 4.92 9.78 9.59
C THR A 64 4.05 8.78 10.32
N VAL A 65 3.70 7.70 9.65
CA VAL A 65 2.99 6.56 10.22
C VAL A 65 3.69 5.26 9.85
N TRP A 66 3.46 4.23 10.66
CA TRP A 66 3.99 2.89 10.48
C TRP A 66 2.85 1.93 10.19
N ILE A 67 3.05 1.00 9.28
CA ILE A 67 2.08 -0.05 8.93
C ILE A 67 2.78 -1.40 8.89
N ILE A 68 2.04 -2.43 9.25
CA ILE A 68 2.47 -3.81 9.17
C ILE A 68 1.79 -4.45 7.96
N GLN A 69 2.57 -5.10 7.12
CA GLN A 69 2.10 -5.91 6.01
C GLN A 69 2.58 -7.34 6.20
N GLY A 70 1.73 -8.31 5.88
CA GLY A 70 2.10 -9.72 5.86
C GLY A 70 1.52 -10.38 4.63
N TRP A 71 2.32 -11.20 3.96
CA TRP A 71 1.94 -11.86 2.71
C TRP A 71 2.49 -13.28 2.66
N ASN A 72 1.96 -14.07 1.73
CA ASN A 72 2.54 -15.31 1.27
C ASN A 72 3.12 -15.09 -0.13
N THR A 73 4.04 -15.94 -0.55
CA THR A 73 4.60 -15.90 -1.89
C THR A 73 4.19 -17.15 -2.64
N ASN A 74 3.58 -17.01 -3.82
CA ASN A 74 3.14 -18.14 -4.64
C ASN A 74 4.31 -18.76 -5.43
N ASP A 75 4.05 -19.83 -6.20
CA ASP A 75 5.08 -20.51 -6.98
C ASP A 75 5.69 -19.64 -8.10
N ASN A 76 5.03 -18.53 -8.47
CA ASN A 76 5.51 -17.56 -9.45
C ASN A 76 6.31 -16.41 -8.80
N LEU A 77 6.56 -16.49 -7.48
CA LEU A 77 7.22 -15.43 -6.69
C LEU A 77 6.39 -14.15 -6.53
N ASP A 78 5.08 -14.22 -6.76
CA ASP A 78 4.18 -13.09 -6.53
C ASP A 78 3.68 -13.08 -5.07
N GLU A 79 3.53 -11.87 -4.54
CA GLU A 79 2.91 -11.63 -3.24
C GLU A 79 1.40 -11.90 -3.32
N ILE A 80 0.90 -12.78 -2.44
CA ILE A 80 -0.51 -13.17 -2.35
C ILE A 80 -0.99 -13.15 -0.89
N ASP A 81 -2.31 -13.22 -0.70
CA ASP A 81 -2.97 -13.22 0.61
C ASP A 81 -2.59 -12.01 1.50
N ILE A 82 -2.25 -10.87 0.90
CA ILE A 82 -1.75 -9.69 1.61
C ILE A 82 -2.74 -9.26 2.70
N ILE A 83 -2.23 -9.07 3.90
CA ILE A 83 -2.94 -8.46 5.02
C ILE A 83 -2.21 -7.22 5.48
N GLU A 84 -2.98 -6.27 5.99
CA GLU A 84 -2.45 -5.01 6.45
C GLU A 84 -3.06 -4.62 7.79
N SER A 85 -2.25 -4.01 8.64
CA SER A 85 -2.72 -3.42 9.89
C SER A 85 -3.37 -2.05 9.68
N SER A 86 -3.92 -1.52 10.77
CA SER A 86 -4.09 -0.06 10.94
C SER A 86 -2.73 0.63 11.05
N PHE A 87 -2.72 1.97 10.99
CA PHE A 87 -1.51 2.76 11.16
C PHE A 87 -1.11 2.92 12.64
N PHE A 88 0.19 3.04 12.88
CA PHE A 88 0.78 3.32 14.19
C PHE A 88 1.67 4.57 14.12
N LEU A 89 1.78 5.28 15.24
CA LEU A 89 2.58 6.52 15.33
C LEU A 89 4.08 6.24 15.50
N THR A 90 4.46 5.05 15.95
CA THR A 90 5.84 4.69 16.27
C THR A 90 6.16 3.28 15.81
N GLU A 91 7.41 3.06 15.41
CA GLU A 91 7.93 1.74 15.03
C GLU A 91 7.80 0.72 16.16
N ASP A 92 8.12 1.11 17.40
CA ASP A 92 8.05 0.21 18.57
C ASP A 92 6.64 -0.37 18.76
N LYS A 93 5.61 0.46 18.62
CA LYS A 93 4.22 0.00 18.70
C LYS A 93 3.83 -0.90 17.54
N ALA A 94 4.26 -0.58 16.32
CA ALA A 94 4.07 -1.46 15.17
C ALA A 94 4.74 -2.83 15.39
N ASN A 95 5.96 -2.86 15.93
CA ASN A 95 6.66 -4.11 16.24
C ASN A 95 5.98 -4.92 17.36
N GLN A 96 5.45 -4.26 18.39
CA GLN A 96 4.66 -4.94 19.43
C GLN A 96 3.39 -5.58 18.86
N GLU A 97 2.73 -4.90 17.92
CA GLU A 97 1.54 -5.45 17.27
C GLU A 97 1.88 -6.53 16.24
N LEU A 98 3.01 -6.42 15.54
CA LEU A 98 3.50 -7.42 14.60
C LEU A 98 3.58 -8.80 15.25
N GLU A 99 4.11 -8.88 16.45
CA GLU A 99 4.22 -10.16 17.17
C GLU A 99 2.84 -10.76 17.46
N LYS A 100 1.82 -9.93 17.75
CA LYS A 100 0.44 -10.40 17.89
C LYS A 100 -0.14 -10.85 16.55
N MET A 101 0.08 -10.09 15.49
CA MET A 101 -0.41 -10.44 14.16
C MET A 101 0.18 -11.76 13.66
N LYS A 102 1.47 -12.04 13.92
CA LYS A 102 2.12 -13.33 13.62
C LYS A 102 1.50 -14.51 14.36
N MET A 103 1.02 -14.31 15.59
CA MET A 103 0.36 -15.37 16.36
C MET A 103 -1.03 -15.72 15.82
N VAL A 104 -1.73 -14.76 15.22
CA VAL A 104 -3.12 -14.93 14.75
C VAL A 104 -3.21 -15.26 13.27
N ASN A 105 -2.27 -14.75 12.46
CA ASN A 105 -2.29 -14.86 11.01
C ASN A 105 -1.14 -15.73 10.52
N LYS A 106 -1.45 -16.68 9.64
CA LYS A 106 -0.45 -17.51 8.98
C LYS A 106 0.03 -16.81 7.72
N ARG A 107 1.13 -16.07 7.83
CA ARG A 107 1.87 -15.46 6.71
C ARG A 107 3.33 -15.86 6.78
N THR A 108 3.95 -16.13 5.63
CA THR A 108 5.36 -16.51 5.53
C THR A 108 6.28 -15.31 5.63
N GLU A 109 5.83 -14.14 5.17
CA GLU A 109 6.61 -12.91 5.13
C GLU A 109 5.89 -11.77 5.84
N TRP A 110 6.69 -10.86 6.40
CA TRP A 110 6.22 -9.72 7.20
C TRP A 110 7.14 -8.52 7.02
N ALA A 111 6.56 -7.33 6.89
CA ALA A 111 7.28 -6.07 6.89
C ALA A 111 6.62 -5.05 7.81
N VAL A 112 7.46 -4.21 8.41
CA VAL A 112 7.06 -2.98 9.10
C VAL A 112 7.58 -1.82 8.26
N SER A 113 6.65 -1.07 7.68
CA SER A 113 6.94 -0.04 6.69
C SER A 113 6.62 1.35 7.23
N ARG A 114 7.56 2.28 7.07
CA ARG A 114 7.36 3.69 7.41
C ARG A 114 6.83 4.46 6.19
N TRP A 115 5.79 5.24 6.41
CA TRP A 115 5.21 6.14 5.43
C TRP A 115 5.29 7.57 5.92
N LYS A 116 5.71 8.48 5.04
CA LYS A 116 5.59 9.92 5.28
C LYS A 116 4.26 10.41 4.71
N ILE A 117 3.48 11.10 5.54
CA ILE A 117 2.18 11.62 5.11
C ILE A 117 2.40 12.75 4.09
N GLY A 118 1.70 12.65 2.96
CA GLY A 118 1.81 13.57 1.82
C GLY A 118 2.98 13.28 0.87
N GLU A 119 3.77 12.23 1.11
CA GLU A 119 4.82 11.84 0.17
C GLU A 119 4.25 11.17 -1.08
N LEU A 120 4.73 11.63 -2.24
CA LEU A 120 4.41 11.08 -3.55
C LEU A 120 5.38 9.94 -3.91
N LYS A 121 4.85 8.73 -4.15
CA LYS A 121 5.59 7.58 -4.69
C LYS A 121 5.56 7.54 -6.22
N TRP A 122 6.39 6.74 -6.90
CA TRP A 122 6.32 6.62 -8.37
C TRP A 122 6.43 7.94 -9.14
N ARG A 123 7.28 8.87 -8.68
CA ARG A 123 7.42 10.20 -9.31
C ARG A 123 7.88 10.13 -10.77
N ASP A 124 8.68 9.11 -11.07
CA ASP A 124 9.19 8.82 -12.41
C ASP A 124 8.26 7.88 -13.22
N GLY A 125 7.12 7.48 -12.62
CA GLY A 125 6.17 6.57 -13.26
C GLY A 125 6.59 5.10 -13.27
N PHE A 126 5.96 4.33 -14.16
CA PHE A 126 6.30 2.93 -14.44
C PHE A 126 6.18 2.61 -15.92
N ILE A 127 6.75 1.47 -16.33
CA ILE A 127 6.64 0.92 -17.69
C ILE A 127 6.16 -0.52 -17.55
N ARG A 128 5.17 -0.93 -18.35
CA ARG A 128 4.77 -2.34 -18.47
C ARG A 128 5.73 -3.03 -19.43
N VAL A 129 6.36 -4.11 -18.97
CA VAL A 129 7.28 -4.96 -19.77
C VAL A 129 6.49 -6.12 -20.37
#